data_AF-A0A3P8M2P5-F1
#
_entry.id   AF-A0A3P8M2P5-F1
#
_cell.length_a   1.000
_cell.length_b   1.000
_cell.length_c   1.000
_cell.angle_alpha   90.00
_cell.angle_beta   90.00
_cell.angle_gamma   90.00
#
_symmetry.space_group_name_H-M   'P 1'
#
loop_
_entity.id
_entity.type
_entity.pdbx_description
1 polymer ?
#
loop_
_entity_poly.entity_id
_entity_poly.type
_entity_poly.pdbx_seq_one_letter_code
_entity_poly.pdbx_strand_id
1 'polypeptide(L)'
;MAADTLLVLGDSLSAGYRMAANAAWPALLNDKWQAKTPVVNASISGDTSQQGLARLPALLKQHQPRWVLVELGGNDGLRGFPPQQTEQTLRTVLQDIKAANAQPLLMQIRLPANYGRRYNEAFSAMYPALAKEFDIPLLPFFMEEVYLKPQWMQDDGIHPNRDAQPFIADWMATRLAPLVNHDS
;
A
#
# COMPACT_ATOMS: atom_id res chain seq x y z
N MET A 1 -10.16 25.27 -5.82
CA MET A 1 -8.84 24.69 -5.48
C MET A 1 -8.79 23.29 -6.07
N ALA A 2 -7.63 22.82 -6.54
CA ALA A 2 -7.52 21.42 -6.97
C ALA A 2 -7.77 20.51 -5.77
N ALA A 3 -8.49 19.40 -5.96
CA ALA A 3 -8.78 18.46 -4.87
C ALA A 3 -7.49 17.77 -4.41
N ASP A 4 -7.34 17.59 -3.10
CA ASP A 4 -6.17 16.93 -2.53
C ASP A 4 -6.14 15.46 -2.94
N THR A 5 -5.01 15.03 -3.51
CA THR A 5 -4.87 13.69 -4.10
C THR A 5 -4.21 12.72 -3.13
N LEU A 6 -4.76 11.50 -3.04
CA LEU A 6 -4.12 10.33 -2.45
C LEU A 6 -3.44 9.52 -3.56
N LEU A 7 -2.11 9.40 -3.50
CA LEU A 7 -1.35 8.49 -4.35
C LEU A 7 -1.20 7.14 -3.65
N VAL A 8 -1.55 6.04 -4.32
CA VAL A 8 -1.26 4.68 -3.85
C VAL A 8 -0.01 4.18 -4.56
N LEU A 9 1.08 4.05 -3.81
CA LEU A 9 2.33 3.44 -4.25
C LEU A 9 2.38 2.01 -3.69
N GLY A 10 1.88 1.05 -4.47
CA GLY A 10 1.84 -0.34 -4.05
C GLY A 10 2.27 -1.36 -5.09
N ASP A 11 2.06 -2.63 -4.77
CA ASP A 11 2.36 -3.76 -5.64
C ASP A 11 1.09 -4.39 -6.26
N SER A 12 1.04 -5.72 -6.41
CA SER A 12 -0.13 -6.44 -6.94
C SER A 12 -1.35 -6.36 -6.02
N LEU A 13 -1.17 -6.20 -4.71
CA LEU A 13 -2.27 -6.07 -3.74
C LEU A 13 -3.07 -4.77 -3.95
N SER A 14 -2.42 -3.73 -4.50
CA SER A 14 -3.04 -2.46 -4.86
C SER A 14 -3.30 -2.30 -6.35
N ALA A 15 -2.46 -2.88 -7.23
CA ALA A 15 -2.65 -2.83 -8.68
C ALA A 15 -3.83 -3.69 -9.17
N GLY A 16 -4.18 -4.73 -8.41
CA GLY A 16 -5.10 -5.77 -8.83
C GLY A 16 -4.40 -6.82 -9.69
N TYR A 17 -3.95 -7.91 -9.08
CA TYR A 17 -3.28 -9.00 -9.80
C TYR A 17 -4.19 -9.64 -10.86
N ARG A 18 -3.74 -9.64 -12.12
CA ARG A 18 -4.44 -10.24 -13.28
C ARG A 18 -5.90 -9.77 -13.44
N MET A 19 -6.19 -8.52 -13.06
CA MET A 19 -7.48 -7.88 -13.31
C MET A 19 -7.30 -6.51 -13.95
N ALA A 20 -8.39 -5.96 -14.47
CA ALA A 20 -8.39 -4.61 -15.00
C ALA A 20 -8.23 -3.59 -13.85
N ALA A 21 -7.54 -2.49 -14.11
CA ALA A 21 -7.27 -1.46 -13.09
C ALA A 21 -8.54 -0.88 -12.45
N ASN A 22 -9.64 -0.79 -13.20
CA ASN A 22 -10.94 -0.32 -12.70
C ASN A 22 -11.66 -1.33 -11.79
N ALA A 23 -11.21 -2.58 -11.75
CA ALA A 23 -11.73 -3.59 -10.83
C ALA A 23 -10.97 -3.60 -9.48
N ALA A 24 -9.78 -2.99 -9.42
CA ALA A 24 -8.95 -2.97 -8.20
C ALA A 24 -9.52 -1.99 -7.15
N TRP A 25 -9.29 -2.29 -5.87
CA TRP A 25 -9.83 -1.51 -4.76
C TRP A 25 -9.51 0.00 -4.80
N PRO A 26 -8.35 0.50 -5.31
CA PRO A 26 -8.12 1.94 -5.36
C PRO A 26 -9.06 2.65 -6.33
N ALA A 27 -9.44 2.00 -7.44
CA ALA A 27 -10.41 2.55 -8.39
C ALA A 27 -11.81 2.57 -7.78
N LEU A 28 -12.21 1.49 -7.11
CA LEU A 28 -13.49 1.43 -6.40
C LEU A 28 -13.56 2.46 -5.25
N LEU A 29 -12.43 2.71 -4.58
CA LEU A 29 -12.32 3.76 -3.57
C LEU A 29 -12.46 5.16 -4.19
N ASN A 30 -11.81 5.40 -5.33
CA ASN A 30 -11.94 6.66 -6.07
C ASN A 30 -13.41 6.95 -6.44
N ASP A 31 -14.11 5.95 -6.97
CA ASP A 31 -15.53 6.06 -7.34
C ASP A 31 -16.39 6.34 -6.11
N LYS A 32 -16.10 5.71 -4.98
CA LYS A 32 -16.78 5.93 -3.71
C LYS A 32 -16.59 7.35 -3.17
N TRP A 33 -15.40 7.92 -3.30
CA TRP A 33 -15.11 9.27 -2.81
C TRP A 33 -15.52 10.39 -3.78
N GLN A 34 -15.98 10.05 -4.99
CA GLN A 34 -16.61 10.98 -5.96
C GLN A 34 -15.85 12.32 -6.10
N ALA A 35 -14.54 12.24 -6.37
CA ALA A 35 -13.63 13.38 -6.55
C ALA A 35 -13.40 14.29 -5.32
N LYS A 36 -14.00 14.01 -4.15
CA LYS A 36 -13.63 14.72 -2.90
C LYS A 36 -12.14 14.57 -2.58
N THR A 37 -11.65 13.35 -2.75
CA THR A 37 -10.24 12.98 -2.64
C THR A 37 -9.91 12.07 -3.82
N PRO A 38 -9.35 12.60 -4.93
CA PRO A 38 -8.92 11.75 -6.03
C PRO A 38 -7.91 10.71 -5.57
N VAL A 39 -8.11 9.45 -5.97
CA VAL A 39 -7.20 8.35 -5.69
C VAL A 39 -6.47 7.99 -6.96
N VAL A 40 -5.15 8.17 -6.97
CA VAL A 40 -4.27 7.79 -8.07
C VAL A 40 -3.63 6.45 -7.74
N ASN A 41 -3.99 5.40 -8.48
CA ASN A 41 -3.33 4.10 -8.35
C ASN A 41 -2.05 4.06 -9.19
N ALA A 42 -0.90 4.17 -8.54
CA ALA A 42 0.42 4.06 -9.17
C ALA A 42 1.10 2.72 -8.87
N SER A 43 0.30 1.70 -8.56
CA SER A 43 0.77 0.38 -8.16
C SER A 43 1.12 -0.49 -9.37
N ILE A 44 2.13 -1.35 -9.22
CA ILE A 44 2.56 -2.27 -10.29
C ILE A 44 2.72 -3.68 -9.71
N SER A 45 2.06 -4.66 -10.33
CA SER A 45 2.16 -6.05 -9.90
C SER A 45 3.61 -6.55 -9.94
N GLY A 46 4.10 -7.05 -8.81
CA GLY A 46 5.45 -7.63 -8.69
C GLY A 46 6.55 -6.62 -8.33
N ASP A 47 6.22 -5.33 -8.11
CA ASP A 47 7.16 -4.33 -7.66
C ASP A 47 7.73 -4.69 -6.28
N THR A 48 9.05 -4.56 -6.16
CA THR A 48 9.73 -4.51 -4.88
C THR A 48 9.71 -3.09 -4.31
N SER A 49 10.10 -2.94 -3.05
CA SER A 49 10.32 -1.64 -2.41
C SER A 49 11.26 -0.75 -3.25
N GLN A 50 12.30 -1.33 -3.85
CA GLN A 50 13.29 -0.63 -4.66
C GLN A 50 12.71 -0.16 -6.01
N GLN A 51 11.86 -0.96 -6.63
CA GLN A 51 11.19 -0.58 -7.88
C GLN A 51 10.17 0.54 -7.64
N GLY A 52 9.43 0.48 -6.53
CA GLY A 52 8.56 1.57 -6.09
C GLY A 52 9.34 2.87 -5.86
N LEU A 53 10.46 2.80 -5.14
CA LEU A 53 11.36 3.95 -4.92
C LEU A 53 11.84 4.56 -6.24
N ALA A 54 12.23 3.74 -7.22
CA ALA A 54 12.72 4.25 -8.50
C ALA A 54 11.67 5.07 -9.28
N ARG A 55 10.38 4.76 -9.12
CA ARG A 55 9.27 5.46 -9.80
C ARG A 55 8.78 6.69 -9.03
N LEU A 56 8.99 6.71 -7.71
CA LEU A 56 8.42 7.69 -6.81
C LEU A 56 8.72 9.16 -7.18
N PRO A 57 9.95 9.58 -7.54
CA PRO A 57 10.24 10.98 -7.85
C PRO A 57 9.40 11.53 -9.03
N ALA A 58 9.20 10.71 -10.07
CA ALA A 58 8.38 11.09 -11.22
C ALA A 58 6.90 11.20 -10.84
N LEU A 59 6.41 10.27 -10.00
CA LEU A 59 5.03 10.28 -9.51
C LEU A 59 4.74 11.49 -8.62
N LEU A 60 5.64 11.82 -7.69
CA LEU A 60 5.51 13.00 -6.83
C LEU A 60 5.46 14.28 -7.65
N LYS A 61 6.33 14.41 -8.67
CA LYS A 61 6.34 15.57 -9.57
C LYS A 61 5.08 15.66 -10.42
N GLN A 62 4.59 14.53 -10.94
CA GLN A 62 3.43 14.49 -11.82
C GLN A 62 2.12 14.76 -11.08
N HIS A 63 1.93 14.12 -9.93
CA HIS A 63 0.64 14.11 -9.23
C HIS A 63 0.55 15.10 -8.08
N GLN A 64 1.69 15.59 -7.57
CA GLN A 64 1.76 16.52 -6.42
C GLN A 64 0.80 16.11 -5.29
N PRO A 65 0.87 14.85 -4.83
CA PRO A 65 -0.14 14.32 -3.92
C PRO A 65 -0.03 14.97 -2.54
N ARG A 66 -1.17 15.12 -1.85
CA ARG A 66 -1.17 15.50 -0.43
C ARG A 66 -0.80 14.31 0.46
N TRP A 67 -1.21 13.11 0.08
CA TRP A 67 -0.90 11.87 0.79
C TRP A 67 -0.35 10.80 -0.14
N VAL A 68 0.57 9.98 0.37
CA VAL A 68 1.07 8.79 -0.34
C VAL A 68 0.90 7.57 0.55
N LEU A 69 0.01 6.65 0.17
CA LEU A 69 -0.09 5.34 0.79
C LEU A 69 0.99 4.42 0.21
N VAL A 70 1.89 3.95 1.06
CA VAL A 70 2.96 3.02 0.73
C VAL A 70 2.54 1.60 1.14
N GLU A 71 2.38 0.74 0.14
CA GLU A 71 2.00 -0.67 0.26
C GLU A 71 3.04 -1.50 -0.50
N LEU A 72 4.27 -1.57 0.03
CA LEU A 72 5.41 -2.20 -0.63
C LEU A 72 6.21 -3.05 0.34
N GLY A 73 7.01 -3.96 -0.21
CA GLY A 73 7.89 -4.86 0.52
C GLY A 73 7.45 -6.33 0.45
N GLY A 74 6.18 -6.60 0.11
CA GLY A 74 5.66 -7.96 -0.03
C GLY A 74 6.53 -8.82 -0.96
N ASN A 75 6.83 -8.31 -2.16
CA ASN A 75 7.71 -9.00 -3.11
C ASN A 75 9.14 -9.18 -2.63
N ASP A 76 9.71 -8.22 -1.88
CA ASP A 76 11.05 -8.34 -1.28
C ASP A 76 11.08 -9.52 -0.29
N GLY A 77 10.07 -9.58 0.57
CA GLY A 77 9.90 -10.64 1.55
C GLY A 77 9.66 -12.01 0.92
N LEU A 78 8.78 -12.08 -0.08
CA LEU A 78 8.49 -13.32 -0.82
C LEU A 78 9.71 -13.83 -1.61
N ARG A 79 10.64 -12.94 -1.99
CA ARG A 79 11.92 -13.28 -2.65
C ARG A 79 13.05 -13.55 -1.66
N GLY A 80 12.80 -13.43 -0.35
CA GLY A 80 13.79 -13.71 0.69
C GLY A 80 14.90 -12.67 0.81
N PHE A 81 14.68 -11.44 0.37
CA PHE A 81 15.68 -10.37 0.54
C PHE A 81 15.90 -10.05 2.03
N PRO A 82 17.10 -9.58 2.43
CA PRO A 82 17.35 -9.20 3.81
C PRO A 82 16.35 -8.12 4.27
N PRO A 83 15.68 -8.28 5.43
CA PRO A 83 14.74 -7.27 5.92
C PRO A 83 15.37 -5.89 6.01
N GLN A 84 16.61 -5.77 6.49
CA GLN A 84 17.29 -4.46 6.58
C GLN A 84 17.38 -3.73 5.23
N GLN A 85 17.50 -4.45 4.11
CA GLN A 85 17.51 -3.82 2.79
C GLN A 85 16.14 -3.25 2.43
N THR A 86 15.06 -3.98 2.73
CA THR A 86 13.68 -3.51 2.52
C THR A 86 13.39 -2.31 3.42
N GLU A 87 13.77 -2.39 4.70
CA GLU A 87 13.62 -1.31 5.66
C GLU A 87 14.33 -0.03 5.21
N GLN A 88 15.59 -0.14 4.79
CA GLN A 88 16.34 1.01 4.31
C GLN A 88 15.73 1.64 3.05
N THR A 89 15.20 0.81 2.16
CA THR A 89 14.52 1.28 0.95
C THR A 89 13.22 2.02 1.29
N LEU A 90 12.41 1.44 2.17
CA LEU A 90 11.18 2.08 2.66
C LEU A 90 11.49 3.37 3.41
N ARG A 91 12.56 3.42 4.21
CA ARG A 91 13.04 4.66 4.85
C ARG A 91 13.28 5.77 3.82
N THR A 92 13.97 5.47 2.72
CA THR A 92 14.19 6.45 1.64
C THR A 92 12.89 6.86 0.96
N VAL A 93 11.98 5.91 0.70
CA VAL A 93 10.63 6.24 0.18
C VAL A 93 9.91 7.25 1.09
N LEU A 94 9.90 7.02 2.40
CA LEU A 94 9.25 7.90 3.37
C LEU A 94 9.91 9.29 3.43
N GLN A 95 11.24 9.34 3.33
CA GLN A 95 12.00 10.60 3.25
C GLN A 95 11.63 11.41 2.00
N ASP A 96 11.58 10.77 0.83
CA ASP A 96 11.26 11.43 -0.44
C ASP A 96 9.82 11.98 -0.44
N ILE A 97 8.86 11.23 0.13
CA ILE A 97 7.47 11.68 0.27
C ILE A 97 7.40 12.94 1.15
N LYS A 98 8.06 12.95 2.32
CA LYS A 98 8.08 14.13 3.20
C LYS A 98 8.80 15.31 2.56
N ALA A 99 9.91 15.07 1.86
CA ALA A 99 10.66 16.11 1.15
C ALA A 99 9.83 16.78 0.03
N ALA A 100 8.87 16.05 -0.54
CA ALA A 100 7.90 16.59 -1.49
C ALA A 100 6.69 17.29 -0.83
N ASN A 101 6.71 17.52 0.50
CA ASN A 101 5.61 18.06 1.29
C ASN A 101 4.32 17.23 1.27
N ALA A 102 4.44 15.93 0.98
CA ALA A 102 3.33 14.99 1.07
C ALA A 102 3.37 14.23 2.41
N GLN A 103 2.22 13.74 2.85
CA GLN A 103 2.09 12.94 4.07
C GLN A 103 2.16 11.44 3.74
N PRO A 104 3.22 10.71 4.17
CA PRO A 104 3.26 9.27 3.97
C PRO A 104 2.30 8.56 4.93
N LEU A 105 1.58 7.57 4.39
CA LEU A 105 0.81 6.59 5.13
C LEU A 105 1.44 5.23 4.86
N LEU A 106 1.77 4.46 5.89
CA LEU A 106 2.45 3.17 5.70
C LEU A 106 1.46 2.03 5.98
N MET A 107 1.40 1.02 5.12
CA MET A 107 0.65 -0.20 5.40
C MET A 107 1.58 -1.25 6.02
N GLN A 108 1.13 -1.91 7.08
CA GLN A 108 1.77 -3.13 7.58
C GLN A 108 1.73 -4.21 6.49
N ILE A 109 2.84 -4.87 6.22
CA ILE A 109 2.86 -6.09 5.38
C ILE A 109 3.27 -7.29 6.23
N ARG A 110 2.65 -8.44 5.98
CA ARG A 110 3.06 -9.73 6.56
C ARG A 110 3.20 -10.77 5.46
N LEU A 111 4.15 -11.68 5.68
CA LEU A 111 4.40 -12.80 4.79
C LEU A 111 3.67 -14.06 5.28
N PRO A 112 3.38 -15.02 4.38
CA PRO A 112 2.84 -16.31 4.78
C PRO A 112 3.76 -17.06 5.77
N ALA A 113 3.19 -17.93 6.60
CA ALA A 113 3.91 -18.56 7.72
C ALA A 113 5.07 -19.50 7.30
N ASN A 114 5.09 -19.95 6.05
CA ASN A 114 6.10 -20.88 5.51
C ASN A 114 7.49 -20.25 5.28
N TYR A 115 7.65 -18.93 5.44
CA TYR A 115 8.94 -18.23 5.28
C TYR A 115 9.84 -18.26 6.53
N GLY A 116 9.40 -18.93 7.59
CA GLY A 116 10.17 -19.12 8.82
C GLY A 116 9.96 -17.98 9.82
N ARG A 117 9.70 -18.37 11.07
CA ARG A 117 9.28 -17.46 12.15
C ARG A 117 10.23 -16.25 12.33
N ARG A 118 11.53 -16.49 12.44
CA ARG A 118 12.53 -15.43 12.65
C ARG A 118 12.55 -14.40 11.51
N TYR A 119 12.41 -14.86 10.27
CA TYR A 119 12.39 -13.99 9.11
C TYR A 119 11.11 -13.15 9.08
N ASN A 120 9.94 -13.78 9.28
CA ASN A 120 8.66 -13.07 9.32
C ASN A 120 8.56 -12.07 10.47
N GLU A 121 9.08 -12.39 11.64
CA GLU A 121 9.14 -11.47 12.78
C GLU A 121 10.03 -10.27 12.45
N ALA A 122 11.25 -10.48 11.94
CA ALA A 122 12.14 -9.40 11.55
C ALA A 122 11.55 -8.53 10.43
N PHE A 123 10.94 -9.15 9.42
CA PHE A 123 10.33 -8.46 8.29
C PHE A 123 9.11 -7.62 8.74
N SER A 124 8.18 -8.22 9.47
CA SER A 124 6.97 -7.49 9.88
C SER A 124 7.26 -6.39 10.91
N ALA A 125 8.33 -6.50 11.71
CA ALA A 125 8.74 -5.49 12.69
C ALA A 125 9.28 -4.19 12.05
N MET A 126 9.69 -4.22 10.78
CA MET A 126 10.19 -3.03 10.08
C MET A 126 9.12 -1.93 9.99
N TYR A 127 7.88 -2.30 9.68
CA TYR A 127 6.79 -1.36 9.44
C TYR A 127 6.42 -0.52 10.68
N PRO A 128 6.18 -1.09 11.89
CA PRO A 128 5.95 -0.29 13.08
C PRO A 128 7.19 0.50 13.54
N ALA A 129 8.40 -0.01 13.28
CA ALA A 129 9.62 0.75 13.56
C ALA A 129 9.72 2.01 12.70
N LEU A 130 9.51 1.88 11.38
CA LEU A 130 9.49 3.00 10.44
C LEU A 130 8.33 3.97 10.73
N ALA A 131 7.13 3.46 11.01
CA ALA A 131 6.01 4.32 11.34
C ALA A 131 6.28 5.19 12.58
N LYS A 132 6.93 4.60 13.61
CA LYS A 132 7.36 5.33 14.81
C LYS A 132 8.51 6.30 14.52
N GLU A 133 9.51 5.88 13.73
CA GLU A 133 10.66 6.71 13.35
C GLU A 133 10.23 8.01 12.65
N PHE A 134 9.24 7.90 11.76
CA PHE A 134 8.76 9.02 10.96
C PHE A 134 7.55 9.75 11.56
N ASP A 135 7.01 9.26 12.68
CA ASP A 135 5.75 9.72 13.28
C ASP A 135 4.60 9.79 12.26
N ILE A 136 4.30 8.66 11.64
CA ILE A 136 3.31 8.55 10.55
C ILE A 136 2.28 7.45 10.84
N PRO A 137 1.07 7.54 10.26
CA PRO A 137 0.07 6.50 10.40
C PRO A 137 0.56 5.15 9.86
N LEU A 138 0.35 4.09 10.66
CA LEU A 138 0.48 2.70 10.24
C LEU A 138 -0.90 2.09 10.05
N LEU A 139 -1.26 1.80 8.81
CA LEU A 139 -2.47 1.07 8.47
C LEU A 139 -2.27 -0.43 8.74
N PRO A 140 -3.31 -1.14 9.22
CA PRO A 140 -3.26 -2.59 9.33
C PRO A 140 -3.18 -3.26 7.95
N PHE A 141 -2.89 -4.56 7.93
CA PHE A 141 -2.79 -5.33 6.69
C PHE A 141 -4.14 -5.96 6.33
N PHE A 142 -4.86 -5.40 5.34
CA PHE A 142 -6.20 -5.89 4.99
C PHE A 142 -6.24 -7.36 4.59
N MET A 143 -5.13 -7.91 4.07
CA MET A 143 -5.06 -9.31 3.68
C MET A 143 -5.26 -10.27 4.87
N GLU A 144 -5.01 -9.84 6.11
CA GLU A 144 -5.34 -10.65 7.30
C GLU A 144 -6.83 -11.02 7.37
N GLU A 145 -7.72 -10.14 6.91
CA GLU A 145 -9.16 -10.42 6.84
C GLU A 145 -9.53 -11.16 5.54
N VAL A 146 -8.82 -10.89 4.45
CA VAL A 146 -9.08 -11.53 3.15
C VAL A 146 -8.68 -13.01 3.16
N TYR A 147 -7.55 -13.37 3.78
CA TYR A 147 -7.08 -14.76 3.87
C TYR A 147 -8.08 -15.69 4.58
N LEU A 148 -8.99 -15.14 5.40
CA LEU A 148 -10.01 -15.92 6.11
C LEU A 148 -11.17 -16.34 5.21
N LYS A 149 -11.21 -15.88 3.96
CA LYS A 149 -12.31 -16.09 3.01
C LYS A 149 -11.78 -16.69 1.71
N PRO A 150 -11.76 -18.02 1.57
CA PRO A 150 -11.26 -18.68 0.37
C PRO A 150 -11.89 -18.19 -0.93
N GLN A 151 -13.18 -17.81 -0.90
CA GLN A 151 -13.91 -17.25 -2.04
C GLN A 151 -13.39 -15.87 -2.50
N TRP A 152 -12.54 -15.21 -1.71
CA TRP A 152 -11.92 -13.93 -2.04
C TRP A 152 -10.48 -14.07 -2.52
N MET A 153 -9.93 -15.28 -2.53
CA MET A 153 -8.57 -15.56 -2.99
C MET A 153 -8.57 -16.05 -4.44
N GLN A 154 -7.47 -15.80 -5.15
CA GLN A 154 -7.16 -16.49 -6.40
C GLN A 154 -6.56 -17.88 -6.12
N ASP A 155 -6.46 -18.69 -7.17
CA ASP A 155 -5.95 -20.08 -7.08
C ASP A 155 -4.51 -20.17 -6.54
N ASP A 156 -3.73 -19.09 -6.59
CA ASP A 156 -2.37 -19.04 -6.04
C ASP A 156 -2.32 -18.91 -4.51
N GLY A 157 -3.45 -18.62 -3.85
CA GLY A 157 -3.53 -18.47 -2.40
C GLY A 157 -2.78 -17.26 -1.84
N ILE A 158 -2.32 -16.34 -2.70
CA ILE A 158 -1.57 -15.13 -2.32
C ILE A 158 -2.38 -13.88 -2.66
N HIS A 159 -3.00 -13.85 -3.84
CA HIS A 159 -3.64 -12.64 -4.35
C HIS A 159 -5.16 -12.64 -4.11
N PRO A 160 -5.74 -11.48 -3.74
CA PRO A 160 -7.19 -11.32 -3.74
C PRO A 160 -7.73 -11.40 -5.17
N ASN A 161 -8.89 -12.03 -5.33
CA ASN A 161 -9.64 -12.04 -6.58
C ASN A 161 -10.51 -10.76 -6.70
N ARG A 162 -11.35 -10.69 -7.74
CA ARG A 162 -12.22 -9.52 -8.00
C ARG A 162 -13.31 -9.35 -6.94
N ASP A 163 -13.82 -10.43 -6.39
CA ASP A 163 -14.92 -10.41 -5.41
C ASP A 163 -14.48 -9.83 -4.05
N ALA A 164 -13.18 -9.84 -3.78
CA ALA A 164 -12.59 -9.21 -2.60
C ALA A 164 -12.50 -7.67 -2.70
N GLN A 165 -12.42 -7.13 -3.93
CA GLN A 165 -12.05 -5.72 -4.14
C GLN A 165 -13.06 -4.73 -3.54
N PRO A 166 -14.40 -4.93 -3.63
CA PRO A 166 -15.36 -4.06 -2.96
C PRO A 166 -15.18 -4.05 -1.43
N PHE A 167 -14.94 -5.21 -0.83
CA PHE A 167 -14.66 -5.30 0.61
C PHE A 167 -13.38 -4.54 0.98
N ILE A 168 -12.30 -4.73 0.23
CA ILE A 168 -11.03 -4.03 0.48
C ILE A 168 -11.24 -2.52 0.32
N ALA A 169 -12.00 -2.07 -0.66
CA ALA A 169 -12.31 -0.65 -0.85
C ALA A 169 -13.08 -0.06 0.34
N ASP A 170 -14.10 -0.75 0.86
CA ASP A 170 -14.84 -0.33 2.06
C ASP A 170 -13.96 -0.32 3.33
N TRP A 171 -13.14 -1.35 3.46
CA TRP A 171 -12.19 -1.49 4.54
C TRP A 171 -11.20 -0.32 4.53
N MET A 172 -10.59 -0.04 3.37
CA MET A 172 -9.66 1.08 3.16
C MET A 172 -10.34 2.42 3.36
N ALA A 173 -11.55 2.62 2.84
CA ALA A 173 -12.31 3.85 3.03
C ALA A 173 -12.48 4.19 4.52
N THR A 174 -12.82 3.19 5.33
CA THR A 174 -13.02 3.36 6.77
C THR A 174 -11.73 3.77 7.50
N ARG A 175 -10.58 3.15 7.14
CA ARG A 175 -9.29 3.46 7.79
C ARG A 175 -8.66 4.76 7.29
N LEU A 176 -8.85 5.09 6.01
CA LEU A 176 -8.29 6.28 5.41
C LEU A 176 -9.11 7.54 5.69
N ALA A 177 -10.44 7.44 5.85
CA ALA A 177 -11.31 8.59 6.10
C ALA A 177 -10.79 9.56 7.19
N PRO A 178 -10.38 9.12 8.39
CA PRO A 178 -9.86 10.05 9.41
C PRO A 178 -8.50 10.68 9.05
N LEU A 179 -7.79 10.16 8.05
CA LEU A 179 -6.45 10.58 7.67
C LEU A 179 -6.46 11.51 6.45
N VAL A 180 -7.37 11.26 5.49
CA VAL A 180 -7.36 11.91 4.18
C VAL A 180 -8.64 12.70 3.86
N ASN A 181 -9.69 12.52 4.65
CA ASN A 181 -10.98 13.18 4.39
C ASN A 181 -11.17 14.32 5.38
N HIS A 182 -10.83 15.54 4.95
CA HIS A 182 -11.22 16.76 5.65
C HIS A 182 -12.55 17.23 5.07
N ASP A 183 -13.66 16.72 5.62
CA ASP A 183 -14.82 17.59 5.73
C ASP A 183 -14.43 18.66 6.76
N SER A 184 -13.94 19.79 6.25
CA SER A 184 -13.86 21.09 6.94
C SER A 184 -14.28 22.16 5.96
#